data_AF-A0A2K2V7H9-F1
#
_entry.id   AF-A0A2K2V7H9-F1
#
_cell.length_a   1.000
_cell.length_b   1.000
_cell.length_c   1.000
_cell.angle_alpha   90.00
_cell.angle_beta   90.00
_cell.angle_gamma   90.00
#
_symmetry.space_group_name_H-M   'P 1'
#
loop_
_entity.id
_entity.type
_entity.pdbx_description
1 polymer ?
#
loop_
_entity_poly.entity_id
_entity_poly.type
_entity_poly.pdbx_seq_one_letter_code
_entity_poly.pdbx_strand_id
1 'polypeptide(L)'
;MRKALIVLIILILLTPLGLLAPGTAWGEWDIAEWNVSESWKSIAERMAGIWSAPLPDYNIPGWGEGILPYIGYIISAVIGTILVVLLSIAIGKIMARR
;
A
#
# COMPACT_ATOMS: atom_id res chain seq x y z
N MET A 1 23.00 -9.78 5.39
CA MET A 1 21.81 -10.32 4.71
C MET A 1 20.85 -11.05 5.66
N ARG A 2 21.24 -12.12 6.38
CA ARG A 2 20.33 -12.86 7.30
C ARG A 2 19.65 -11.98 8.36
N LYS A 3 20.38 -11.08 9.02
CA LYS A 3 19.81 -10.17 10.04
C LYS A 3 18.74 -9.22 9.45
N ALA A 4 18.97 -8.70 8.24
CA ALA A 4 18.03 -7.82 7.56
C ALA A 4 16.73 -8.55 7.20
N LEU A 5 16.81 -9.82 6.78
CA LEU A 5 15.63 -10.65 6.51
C LEU A 5 14.83 -10.92 7.79
N ILE A 6 15.49 -11.19 8.91
CA ILE A 6 14.82 -11.38 10.20
C ILE A 6 14.08 -10.10 10.61
N VAL A 7 14.72 -8.94 10.52
CA VAL A 7 14.08 -7.65 10.80
C VAL A 7 12.89 -7.42 9.87
N LEU A 8 13.02 -7.71 8.58
CA LEU A 8 11.94 -7.56 7.61
C LEU A 8 10.74 -8.46 7.94
N ILE A 9 10.98 -9.72 8.33
CA ILE A 9 9.91 -10.64 8.75
C ILE A 9 9.19 -10.10 9.99
N ILE A 10 9.95 -9.60 10.99
CA ILE A 10 9.35 -9.00 12.19
C ILE A 10 8.47 -7.82 11.81
N LEU A 11 8.95 -6.92 10.93
CA LEU A 11 8.17 -5.77 10.47
C LEU A 11 6.87 -6.21 9.75
N ILE A 12 6.95 -7.21 8.85
CA ILE A 12 5.77 -7.75 8.16
C ILE A 12 4.73 -8.27 9.17
N LEU A 13 5.17 -9.01 10.20
CA LEU A 13 4.27 -9.55 11.23
C LEU A 13 3.66 -8.46 12.12
N LEU A 14 4.36 -7.34 12.33
CA LEU A 14 3.85 -6.20 13.10
C LEU A 14 2.95 -5.28 12.27
N THR A 15 3.05 -5.30 10.94
CA THR A 15 2.26 -4.46 10.04
C THR A 15 0.74 -4.53 10.27
N PRO A 16 0.11 -5.73 10.44
CA PRO A 16 -1.34 -5.80 10.68
C PRO A 16 -1.79 -5.19 12.01
N LEU A 17 -0.89 -4.89 12.96
CA LEU A 17 -1.27 -4.16 14.19
C LEU A 17 -1.81 -2.76 13.89
N GLY A 18 -1.44 -2.17 12.75
CA GLY A 18 -2.00 -0.89 12.30
C GLY A 18 -3.51 -0.92 12.06
N LEU A 19 -4.10 -2.10 11.77
CA LEU A 19 -5.54 -2.25 11.60
C LEU A 19 -6.33 -2.06 12.91
N LEU A 20 -5.65 -2.14 14.06
CA LEU A 20 -6.25 -1.87 15.36
C LEU A 20 -6.23 -0.37 15.73
N ALA A 21 -5.50 0.45 14.96
CA ALA A 21 -5.43 1.88 15.22
C ALA A 21 -6.77 2.55 14.85
N PRO A 22 -7.23 3.53 15.64
CA PRO A 22 -8.43 4.29 15.29
C PRO A 22 -8.16 5.22 14.10
N GLY A 23 -9.17 5.39 13.24
CA GLY A 23 -9.10 6.24 12.06
C GLY A 23 -8.83 5.47 10.76
N THR A 24 -8.78 6.20 9.65
CA THR A 24 -8.41 5.68 8.33
C THR A 24 -6.93 5.33 8.29
N ALA A 25 -6.58 4.26 7.57
CA ALA A 25 -5.20 3.82 7.46
C ALA A 25 -4.34 4.90 6.81
N TRP A 26 -3.07 4.99 7.23
CA TRP A 26 -2.16 5.98 6.68
C TRP A 26 -2.01 5.77 5.16
N GLY A 27 -2.34 6.79 4.38
CA GLY A 27 -2.33 6.76 2.92
C GLY A 27 -3.67 6.42 2.27
N GLU A 28 -4.68 6.07 3.06
CA GLU A 28 -6.03 5.69 2.59
C GLU A 28 -7.10 6.73 2.97
N TRP A 29 -6.69 7.97 3.25
CA TRP A 29 -7.62 9.05 3.57
C TRP A 29 -8.39 9.51 2.34
N ASP A 30 -9.69 9.71 2.49
CA ASP A 30 -10.49 10.42 1.50
C ASP A 30 -10.11 11.92 1.49
N ILE A 31 -10.11 12.54 0.31
CA ILE A 31 -9.91 13.99 0.14
C ILE A 31 -10.97 14.78 0.91
N ALA A 32 -12.17 14.21 1.07
CA ALA A 32 -13.24 14.79 1.88
C ALA A 32 -12.82 14.99 3.35
N GLU A 33 -12.01 14.09 3.91
CA GLU A 33 -11.52 14.11 5.30
C GLU A 33 -10.43 15.17 5.54
N TRP A 34 -9.89 15.79 4.48
CA TRP A 34 -8.77 16.71 4.62
C TRP A 34 -9.19 18.03 5.29
N ASN A 35 -8.44 18.45 6.29
CA ASN A 35 -8.63 19.73 6.96
C ASN A 35 -7.87 20.87 6.23
N VAL A 36 -8.20 21.07 4.95
CA VAL A 36 -7.61 22.09 4.07
C VAL A 36 -8.71 22.87 3.34
N SER A 37 -8.36 23.97 2.67
CA SER A 37 -9.32 24.76 1.91
C SER A 37 -9.92 23.96 0.74
N GLU A 38 -11.13 24.35 0.33
CA GLU A 38 -11.82 23.74 -0.80
C GLU A 38 -11.00 23.80 -2.10
N SER A 39 -10.24 24.88 -2.30
CA SER A 39 -9.30 25.00 -3.42
C SER A 39 -8.28 23.86 -3.44
N TRP A 40 -7.71 23.50 -2.28
CA TRP A 40 -6.76 22.40 -2.18
C TRP A 40 -7.42 21.04 -2.40
N LYS A 41 -8.65 20.85 -1.93
CA LYS A 41 -9.44 19.63 -2.20
C LYS A 41 -9.68 19.45 -3.70
N SER A 42 -10.11 20.51 -4.39
CA SER A 42 -10.34 20.45 -5.85
C SER A 42 -9.06 20.12 -6.64
N ILE A 43 -7.90 20.62 -6.21
CA ILE A 43 -6.61 20.29 -6.83
C ILE A 43 -6.32 18.80 -6.61
N ALA A 44 -6.49 18.30 -5.38
CA ALA A 44 -6.27 16.91 -5.05
C ALA A 44 -7.18 15.97 -5.88
N GLU A 45 -8.46 16.31 -6.06
CA GLU A 45 -9.40 15.52 -6.87
C GLU A 45 -8.95 15.44 -8.34
N ARG A 46 -8.53 16.57 -8.92
CA ARG A 46 -8.00 16.60 -10.29
C ARG A 46 -6.74 15.75 -10.43
N MET A 47 -5.89 15.70 -9.40
CA MET A 47 -4.69 14.86 -9.39
C MET A 47 -5.01 13.38 -9.19
N ALA A 48 -5.97 13.05 -8.33
CA ALA A 48 -6.41 11.67 -8.09
C ALA A 48 -6.94 11.01 -9.37
N GLY A 49 -7.60 11.79 -10.25
CA GLY A 49 -8.07 11.29 -11.55
C GLY A 49 -6.99 10.99 -12.60
N ILE A 50 -5.73 11.37 -12.38
CA ILE A 50 -4.63 11.17 -13.36
C ILE A 50 -4.20 9.71 -13.43
N TRP A 51 -4.30 8.99 -12.31
CA TRP A 51 -3.84 7.61 -12.19
C TRP A 51 -4.90 6.75 -11.54
N SER A 52 -5.31 5.68 -12.23
CA SER A 52 -6.17 4.65 -11.66
C SER A 52 -5.31 3.46 -11.25
N ALA A 53 -5.36 3.11 -9.97
CA ALA A 53 -4.66 1.94 -9.46
C ALA A 53 -5.16 0.66 -10.18
N PRO A 54 -4.27 -0.28 -10.54
CA PRO A 54 -4.68 -1.54 -11.17
C PRO A 54 -5.63 -2.41 -10.33
N LEU A 55 -5.58 -2.24 -9.01
CA LEU A 55 -6.41 -2.91 -8.01
C LEU A 55 -6.95 -1.86 -7.02
N PRO A 56 -8.03 -1.15 -7.36
CA PRO A 56 -8.69 -0.22 -6.45
C PRO A 56 -9.14 -0.94 -5.18
N ASP A 57 -8.98 -0.29 -4.03
CA ASP A 57 -9.35 -0.80 -2.70
C ASP A 57 -8.77 -2.19 -2.38
N TYR A 58 -7.70 -2.58 -3.09
CA TYR A 58 -7.07 -3.89 -2.99
C TYR A 58 -8.03 -5.07 -3.24
N ASN A 59 -9.14 -4.82 -3.95
CA ASN A 59 -10.21 -5.79 -4.14
C ASN A 59 -10.11 -6.48 -5.50
N ILE A 60 -10.21 -7.80 -5.50
CA ILE A 60 -10.21 -8.60 -6.73
C ILE A 60 -11.63 -8.55 -7.31
N PRO A 61 -11.80 -8.30 -8.63
CA PRO A 61 -13.12 -8.34 -9.25
C PRO A 61 -13.86 -9.65 -8.94
N GLY A 62 -15.07 -9.52 -8.39
CA GLY A 62 -15.89 -10.66 -7.94
C GLY A 62 -15.66 -11.11 -6.49
N TRP A 63 -14.74 -10.49 -5.75
CA TRP A 63 -14.44 -10.82 -4.34
C TRP A 63 -15.02 -9.79 -3.35
N GLY A 64 -16.05 -9.03 -3.74
CA GLY A 64 -16.60 -7.94 -2.94
C GLY A 64 -17.44 -8.33 -1.71
N GLU A 65 -17.70 -9.62 -1.49
CA GLU A 65 -18.62 -10.07 -0.44
C GLU A 65 -17.97 -11.06 0.54
N GLY A 66 -18.46 -11.04 1.78
CA GLY A 66 -18.02 -11.96 2.83
C GLY A 66 -16.57 -11.76 3.24
N ILE A 67 -15.81 -12.86 3.34
CA ILE A 67 -14.41 -12.83 3.79
C ILE A 67 -13.41 -12.54 2.65
N LEU A 68 -13.86 -12.64 1.39
CA LEU A 68 -12.99 -12.54 0.22
C LEU A 68 -12.28 -11.18 0.06
N PRO A 69 -12.87 -10.01 0.41
CA PRO A 69 -12.17 -8.72 0.31
C PRO A 69 -10.92 -8.70 1.20
N TYR A 70 -11.00 -9.25 2.41
CA TYR A 70 -9.87 -9.32 3.34
C TYR A 70 -8.75 -10.22 2.81
N ILE A 71 -9.11 -11.30 2.12
CA ILE A 71 -8.12 -12.17 1.46
C ILE A 71 -7.46 -11.42 0.29
N GLY A 72 -8.24 -10.68 -0.50
CA GLY A 72 -7.74 -9.80 -1.57
C GLY A 72 -6.72 -8.78 -1.04
N TYR A 73 -7.03 -8.14 0.08
CA TYR A 73 -6.13 -7.22 0.78
C TYR A 73 -4.79 -7.88 1.16
N ILE A 74 -4.82 -9.07 1.77
CA ILE A 74 -3.60 -9.81 2.14
C ILE A 74 -2.79 -10.19 0.89
N ILE A 75 -3.44 -10.68 -0.16
CA ILE A 75 -2.77 -11.02 -1.43
C ILE A 75 -2.07 -9.79 -2.02
N SER A 76 -2.76 -8.64 -2.06
CA SER A 76 -2.20 -7.38 -2.52
C SER A 76 -0.97 -6.97 -1.71
N ALA A 77 -1.03 -7.06 -0.38
CA ALA A 77 0.10 -6.76 0.49
C ALA A 77 1.33 -7.65 0.21
N VAL A 78 1.12 -8.95 -0.02
CA VAL A 78 2.19 -9.89 -0.38
C VAL A 78 2.81 -9.53 -1.73
N ILE A 79 1.98 -9.27 -2.75
CA ILE A 79 2.45 -8.88 -4.09
C ILE A 79 3.26 -7.58 -4.03
N GLY A 80 2.72 -6.55 -3.37
CA GLY A 80 3.41 -5.27 -3.19
C GLY A 80 4.76 -5.42 -2.50
N THR A 81 4.82 -6.22 -1.44
CA THR A 81 6.08 -6.51 -0.72
C THR A 81 7.11 -7.18 -1.62
N ILE A 82 6.71 -8.20 -2.40
CA ILE A 82 7.60 -8.89 -3.34
C ILE A 82 8.14 -7.91 -4.39
N LEU A 83 7.27 -7.07 -4.97
CA LEU A 83 7.66 -6.08 -5.97
C LEU A 83 8.69 -5.08 -5.42
N VAL A 84 8.47 -4.55 -4.21
CA VAL A 84 9.39 -3.61 -3.55
C VAL A 84 10.75 -4.27 -3.28
N VAL A 85 10.76 -5.52 -2.79
CA VAL A 85 12.01 -6.26 -2.54
C VAL A 85 12.77 -6.49 -3.84
N LEU A 86 12.09 -6.95 -4.90
CA LEU A 86 12.71 -7.18 -6.21
C LEU A 86 13.27 -5.89 -6.82
N LEU A 87 12.52 -4.79 -6.75
CA LEU A 87 12.95 -3.49 -7.23
C LEU A 87 14.18 -2.99 -6.45
N SER A 88 14.16 -3.14 -5.13
CA SER A 88 15.29 -2.77 -4.26
C SER A 88 16.56 -3.56 -4.61
N ILE A 89 16.42 -4.87 -4.85
CA ILE A 89 17.54 -5.73 -5.29
C ILE A 89 18.03 -5.30 -6.69
N ALA A 90 17.12 -4.99 -7.62
CA ALA A 90 17.46 -4.57 -8.97
C ALA A 90 18.26 -3.25 -8.96
N ILE A 91 17.77 -2.24 -8.24
CA ILE A 91 18.45 -0.95 -8.06
C ILE A 91 19.84 -1.17 -7.42
N GLY A 92 19.91 -1.95 -6.34
CA GLY A 92 21.17 -2.27 -5.67
C GLY A 92 22.19 -2.96 -6.60
N LYS A 93 21.74 -3.90 -7.45
CA LYS A 93 22.59 -4.54 -8.46
C LYS A 93 23.09 -3.58 -9.52
N ILE A 94 22.26 -2.65 -9.97
CA ILE A 94 22.65 -1.63 -10.96
C ILE A 94 23.70 -0.70 -10.36
N MET A 95 23.51 -0.27 -9.11
CA MET A 95 24.44 0.62 -8.41
C MET A 95 25.78 -0.06 -8.09
N ALA A 96 25.76 -1.32 -7.64
CA ALA A 96 26.97 -2.07 -7.29
C ALA A 96 27.77 -2.57 -8.51
N ARG A 97 27.22 -2.46 -9.72
CA ARG A 97 27.91 -2.76 -11.00
C ARG A 97 28.59 -1.53 -11.60
N ARG A 98 28.43 -0.35 -11.00
CA ARG A 98 29.27 0.83 -11.24
C ARG A 98 30.40 0.85 -10.22
#